data_AF-A0A7J8WQZ2-F1
#
_entry.id   AF-A0A7J8WQZ2-F1
#
_cell.length_a   1.000
_cell.length_b   1.000
_cell.length_c   1.000
_cell.angle_alpha   90.00
_cell.angle_beta   90.00
_cell.angle_gamma   90.00
#
_symmetry.space_group_name_H-M   'P 1'
#
loop_
_entity.id
_entity.type
_entity.pdbx_description
1 polymer ?
#
loop_
_entity_poly.entity_id
_entity_poly.type
_entity_poly.pdbx_seq_one_letter_code
_entity_poly.pdbx_strand_id
1 'polypeptide(L)'
;CNSSVRSDSLDFPLLAANGTYAFTANGCVRCTCEAANNWTLQCEPSQNRPSRWERCPSMQCEDSQGLSLGNVTTSGCSRTTCSYAGFNNSTIFTTLVQDSSCTTSTPSNDVSRINLKWDIVIISVLLCLHLVMLETI
;
A
#
# COMPACT_ATOMS: atom_id res chain seq x y z
N CYS A 1 -6.27 -1.06 7.72
CA CYS A 1 -6.05 -0.86 6.27
C CYS A 1 -7.37 -1.01 5.53
N ASN A 2 -7.55 -0.30 4.42
CA ASN A 2 -8.61 -0.53 3.45
C ASN A 2 -8.45 -1.92 2.83
N SER A 3 -9.55 -2.62 2.59
CA SER A 3 -9.52 -3.97 2.02
C SER A 3 -10.72 -4.20 1.10
N SER A 4 -10.61 -5.17 0.21
CA SER A 4 -11.70 -5.61 -0.66
C SER A 4 -12.48 -6.80 -0.09
N VAL A 5 -12.27 -7.14 1.19
CA VAL A 5 -12.93 -8.28 1.84
C VAL A 5 -14.42 -8.02 1.92
N ARG A 6 -15.20 -8.93 1.33
CA ARG A 6 -16.66 -8.85 1.30
C ARG A 6 -17.25 -9.02 2.70
N SER A 7 -18.39 -8.39 2.94
CA SER A 7 -19.10 -8.46 4.23
C SER A 7 -19.65 -9.85 4.57
N ASP A 8 -19.84 -10.72 3.57
CA ASP A 8 -20.29 -12.10 3.72
C ASP A 8 -19.15 -13.11 3.85
N SER A 9 -17.90 -12.63 3.90
CA SER A 9 -16.73 -13.47 4.14
C SER A 9 -16.65 -13.95 5.60
N LEU A 10 -16.12 -15.15 5.82
CA LEU A 10 -15.96 -15.72 7.17
C LEU A 10 -14.90 -15.00 8.02
N ASP A 11 -14.03 -14.21 7.41
CA ASP A 11 -13.02 -13.37 8.07
C ASP A 11 -13.35 -11.88 8.04
N PHE A 12 -14.59 -11.50 7.71
CA PHE A 12 -14.99 -10.10 7.80
C PHE A 12 -15.26 -9.67 9.26
N PRO A 13 -14.75 -8.51 9.71
CA PRO A 13 -13.77 -7.65 9.06
C PRO A 13 -12.33 -8.15 9.27
N LEU A 14 -11.55 -8.21 8.19
CA LEU A 14 -10.14 -8.61 8.27
C LEU A 14 -9.28 -7.43 8.70
N LEU A 15 -8.65 -7.54 9.87
CA LEU A 15 -7.84 -6.49 10.47
C LEU A 15 -6.37 -6.91 10.55
N ALA A 16 -5.48 -6.02 10.12
CA ALA A 16 -4.05 -6.11 10.34
C ALA A 16 -3.54 -4.72 10.79
N ALA A 17 -2.68 -4.70 11.80
CA ALA A 17 -2.06 -3.47 12.29
C ALA A 17 -0.94 -3.01 11.34
N ASN A 18 -0.57 -1.73 11.41
CA ASN A 18 0.50 -1.16 10.59
C ASN A 18 1.82 -1.90 10.82
N GLY A 19 2.52 -2.29 9.75
CA GLY A 19 3.77 -3.02 9.78
C GLY A 19 3.65 -4.48 10.24
N THR A 20 2.42 -5.00 10.36
CA THR A 20 2.17 -6.39 10.78
C THR A 20 1.48 -7.18 9.67
N TYR A 21 1.41 -8.49 9.88
CA TYR A 21 0.71 -9.42 9.00
C TYR A 21 -0.33 -10.24 9.75
N ALA A 22 -1.35 -10.69 9.03
CA ALA A 22 -2.37 -11.63 9.49
C ALA A 22 -2.47 -12.79 8.50
N PHE A 23 -2.66 -14.01 9.01
CA PHE A 23 -3.01 -15.17 8.19
C PHE A 23 -4.52 -15.35 8.20
N THR A 24 -5.10 -15.60 7.03
CA THR A 24 -6.53 -15.87 6.86
C THR A 24 -6.76 -17.07 5.92
N ALA A 25 -8.02 -17.38 5.58
CA ALA A 25 -8.41 -18.49 4.72
C ALA A 25 -7.77 -19.80 5.18
N ASN A 26 -7.98 -20.15 6.46
CA ASN A 26 -7.41 -21.35 7.10
C ASN A 26 -5.88 -21.44 7.05
N GLY A 27 -5.21 -20.30 6.92
CA GLY A 27 -3.76 -20.19 6.84
C GLY A 27 -3.24 -20.06 5.42
N CYS A 28 -4.08 -20.09 4.38
CA CYS A 28 -3.67 -20.04 2.98
C CYS A 28 -3.26 -18.67 2.47
N VAL A 29 -3.74 -17.58 3.09
CA VAL A 29 -3.47 -16.21 2.63
C VAL A 29 -2.77 -15.45 3.74
N ARG A 30 -1.72 -14.72 3.37
CA ARG A 30 -1.03 -13.78 4.25
C ARG A 30 -1.31 -12.37 3.79
N CYS A 31 -1.84 -11.55 4.69
CA CYS A 31 -2.15 -10.16 4.42
C CYS A 31 -1.31 -9.24 5.29
N THR A 32 -0.77 -8.17 4.72
CA THR A 32 0.04 -7.15 5.39
C THR A 32 -0.65 -5.80 5.27
N CYS A 33 -0.41 -4.93 6.27
CA CYS A 33 -0.93 -3.58 6.28
C CYS A 33 0.23 -2.62 6.51
N GLU A 34 0.50 -1.75 5.55
CA GLU A 34 1.61 -0.79 5.65
C GLU A 34 1.16 0.61 5.22
N ALA A 35 1.57 1.62 5.99
CA ALA A 35 1.35 3.02 5.66
C ALA A 35 1.94 3.41 4.29
N ALA A 36 3.08 2.82 3.91
CA ALA A 36 3.72 3.03 2.62
C ALA A 36 2.85 2.62 1.42
N ASN A 37 1.90 1.70 1.63
CA ASN A 37 0.98 1.22 0.61
C ASN A 37 -0.41 1.88 0.73
N ASN A 38 -0.44 3.18 1.06
CA ASN A 38 -1.66 3.97 1.22
C ASN A 38 -2.70 3.33 2.14
N TRP A 39 -2.24 2.68 3.21
CA TRP A 39 -3.10 1.94 4.13
C TRP A 39 -3.99 0.90 3.45
N THR A 40 -3.57 0.32 2.33
CA THR A 40 -4.29 -0.76 1.64
C THR A 40 -3.72 -2.11 2.04
N LEU A 41 -4.60 -3.07 2.32
CA LEU A 41 -4.22 -4.43 2.70
C LEU A 41 -3.61 -5.15 1.49
N GLN A 42 -2.37 -5.60 1.61
CA GLN A 42 -1.67 -6.34 0.56
C GLN A 42 -1.63 -7.82 0.94
N CYS A 43 -2.25 -8.66 0.12
CA CYS A 43 -2.38 -10.09 0.39
C CYS A 43 -1.70 -10.93 -0.68
N GLU A 44 -1.09 -12.02 -0.24
CA GLU A 44 -0.38 -12.99 -1.08
C GLU A 44 -0.71 -14.43 -0.64
N PRO A 45 -0.56 -15.43 -1.53
CA PRO A 45 -0.61 -16.82 -1.13
C PRO A 45 0.47 -17.11 -0.09
N SER A 46 0.07 -17.72 1.02
CA SER A 46 1.00 -18.20 2.03
C SER A 46 1.68 -19.49 1.56
N GLN A 47 2.83 -19.81 2.17
CA GLN A 47 3.49 -21.10 2.00
C GLN A 47 3.10 -22.11 3.11
N ASN A 48 2.07 -21.79 3.91
CA ASN A 48 1.67 -22.61 5.04
C ASN A 48 0.77 -23.76 4.58
N ARG A 49 0.83 -24.87 5.33
CA ARG A 49 -0.16 -25.93 5.16
C ARG A 49 -1.52 -25.46 5.69
N PRO A 50 -2.61 -25.55 4.89
CA PRO A 50 -3.93 -25.20 5.38
C PRO A 50 -4.34 -26.06 6.58
N SER A 51 -5.03 -25.43 7.52
CA SER A 51 -5.53 -26.08 8.74
C SER A 51 -6.81 -26.90 8.53
N ARG A 52 -7.66 -26.51 7.58
CA ARG A 52 -8.98 -27.13 7.32
C ARG A 52 -9.18 -27.66 5.90
N TRP A 53 -8.21 -27.47 5.02
CA TRP A 53 -8.24 -27.98 3.66
C TRP A 53 -7.06 -28.91 3.44
N GLU A 54 -7.19 -29.85 2.51
CA GLU A 54 -6.04 -30.65 2.08
C GLU A 54 -5.00 -29.79 1.38
N ARG A 55 -5.46 -28.82 0.58
CA ARG A 55 -4.66 -27.90 -0.23
C ARG A 55 -5.37 -26.56 -0.29
N CYS A 56 -4.63 -25.48 -0.51
CA CYS A 56 -5.22 -24.17 -0.64
C CYS A 56 -6.05 -24.08 -1.94
N PRO A 57 -7.29 -23.56 -1.89
CA PRO A 57 -8.08 -23.27 -3.08
C PRO A 57 -7.34 -22.33 -4.04
N SER A 58 -7.79 -22.31 -5.30
CA SER A 58 -7.27 -21.37 -6.29
C SER A 58 -7.45 -19.93 -5.81
N MET A 59 -6.44 -19.10 -6.08
CA MET A 59 -6.44 -17.66 -5.79
C MET A 59 -6.19 -16.85 -7.06
N GLN A 60 -6.65 -17.36 -8.21
CA GLN A 60 -6.64 -16.64 -9.47
C GLN A 60 -7.79 -15.63 -9.50
N CYS A 61 -7.58 -14.46 -10.08
CA CYS A 61 -8.65 -13.51 -10.35
C CYS A 61 -9.34 -13.85 -11.66
N GLU A 62 -10.67 -13.98 -11.61
CA GLU A 62 -11.51 -14.11 -12.81
C GLU A 62 -11.30 -12.91 -13.75
N ASP A 63 -11.48 -13.14 -15.06
CA ASP A 63 -11.39 -12.14 -16.13
C ASP A 63 -10.04 -11.43 -16.34
N SER A 64 -8.99 -11.88 -15.65
CA SER A 64 -7.62 -11.45 -15.89
C SER A 64 -6.85 -12.52 -16.65
N GLN A 65 -5.82 -12.14 -17.42
CA GLN A 65 -4.95 -13.05 -18.20
C GLN A 65 -4.05 -13.92 -17.29
N GLY A 66 -4.61 -14.63 -16.31
CA GLY A 66 -3.89 -15.45 -15.34
C GLY A 66 -3.33 -14.68 -14.14
N LEU A 67 -3.91 -13.52 -13.78
CA LEU A 67 -3.47 -12.77 -12.60
C LEU A 67 -3.84 -13.55 -11.34
N SER A 68 -2.86 -13.82 -10.49
CA SER A 68 -3.06 -14.48 -9.21
C SER A 68 -2.95 -13.46 -8.07
N LEU A 69 -3.50 -13.80 -6.90
CA LEU A 69 -3.49 -12.94 -5.72
C LEU A 69 -2.11 -12.33 -5.45
N GLY A 70 -2.08 -11.01 -5.27
CA GLY A 70 -0.85 -10.24 -5.05
C GLY A 70 -0.14 -9.80 -6.34
N ASN A 71 -0.46 -10.38 -7.50
CA ASN A 71 0.07 -9.91 -8.77
C ASN A 71 -0.58 -8.60 -9.20
N VAL A 72 0.25 -7.81 -9.89
CA VAL A 72 -0.07 -6.49 -10.41
C VAL A 72 0.28 -6.47 -11.89
N THR A 73 -0.64 -6.02 -12.73
CA THR A 73 -0.37 -5.69 -14.13
C THR A 73 -0.55 -4.21 -14.37
N THR A 74 0.30 -3.66 -15.22
CA THR A 74 0.26 -2.23 -15.60
C THR A 74 0.05 -2.12 -17.10
N SER A 75 -0.99 -1.40 -17.50
CA SER A 75 -1.28 -1.07 -18.91
C SER A 75 -1.46 0.44 -19.03
N GLY A 76 -0.46 1.12 -19.62
CA GLY A 76 -0.41 2.59 -19.60
C GLY A 76 -0.25 3.09 -18.16
N CYS A 77 -1.11 4.02 -17.74
CA CYS A 77 -1.19 4.47 -16.34
C CYS A 77 -2.28 3.77 -15.51
N SER A 78 -2.91 2.71 -16.05
CA SER A 78 -3.81 1.85 -15.28
C SER A 78 -3.03 0.68 -14.68
N ARG A 79 -3.15 0.52 -13.37
CA ARG A 79 -2.60 -0.58 -12.59
C ARG A 79 -3.76 -1.45 -12.13
N THR A 80 -3.76 -2.72 -12.53
CA THR A 80 -4.74 -3.71 -12.11
C THR A 80 -4.08 -4.65 -11.11
N THR A 81 -4.67 -4.81 -9.94
CA THR A 81 -4.15 -5.68 -8.88
C THR A 81 -5.18 -6.75 -8.55
N CYS A 82 -4.74 -8.01 -8.49
CA CYS A 82 -5.58 -9.10 -7.98
C CYS A 82 -5.56 -9.07 -6.44
N SER A 83 -6.67 -8.65 -5.84
CA SER A 83 -6.80 -8.44 -4.40
C SER A 83 -7.63 -9.54 -3.74
N TYR A 84 -7.39 -9.76 -2.46
CA TYR A 84 -8.15 -10.70 -1.66
C TYR A 84 -9.53 -10.14 -1.32
N ALA A 85 -10.58 -10.93 -1.55
CA ALA A 85 -11.97 -10.53 -1.33
C ALA A 85 -12.67 -11.37 -0.25
N GLY A 86 -11.96 -12.24 0.46
CA GLY A 86 -12.50 -13.08 1.53
C GLY A 86 -12.44 -14.57 1.22
N PHE A 87 -13.09 -15.39 2.03
CA PHE A 87 -13.27 -16.81 1.81
C PHE A 87 -14.54 -17.35 2.47
N ASN A 88 -15.00 -18.50 1.98
CA ASN A 88 -16.00 -19.32 2.65
C ASN A 88 -15.42 -20.72 2.95
N ASN A 89 -16.25 -21.66 3.39
CA ASN A 89 -15.77 -23.00 3.78
C ASN A 89 -15.07 -23.79 2.66
N SER A 90 -15.25 -23.44 1.39
CA SER A 90 -14.71 -24.17 0.23
C SER A 90 -13.79 -23.35 -0.67
N THR A 91 -13.94 -22.04 -0.70
CA THR A 91 -13.41 -21.19 -1.77
C THR A 91 -12.80 -19.91 -1.22
N ILE A 92 -11.71 -19.46 -1.85
CA ILE A 92 -11.11 -18.14 -1.63
C ILE A 92 -11.64 -17.21 -2.71
N PHE A 93 -12.15 -16.06 -2.30
CA PHE A 93 -12.62 -15.01 -3.18
C PHE A 93 -11.48 -14.03 -3.48
N THR A 94 -11.37 -13.67 -4.75
CA THR A 94 -10.43 -12.66 -5.25
C THR A 94 -11.20 -11.63 -6.08
N THR A 95 -10.63 -10.45 -6.27
CA THR A 95 -11.24 -9.41 -7.10
C THR A 95 -10.18 -8.54 -7.74
N LEU A 96 -10.49 -7.99 -8.91
CA LEU A 96 -9.61 -7.04 -9.59
C LEU A 96 -9.88 -5.64 -9.06
N VAL A 97 -8.82 -5.01 -8.57
CA VAL A 97 -8.82 -3.61 -8.16
C VAL A 97 -8.00 -2.82 -9.16
N GLN A 98 -8.64 -1.85 -9.82
CA GLN A 98 -7.99 -0.94 -10.76
C GLN A 98 -7.68 0.39 -10.08
N ASP A 99 -6.46 0.86 -10.31
CA ASP A 99 -5.99 2.18 -9.93
C ASP A 99 -5.44 2.88 -11.18
N SER A 100 -5.94 4.07 -11.49
CA SER A 100 -5.52 4.85 -12.66
C SER A 100 -4.76 6.08 -12.19
N SER A 101 -3.45 6.11 -12.41
CA SER A 101 -2.59 7.24 -12.05
C SER A 101 -2.33 8.19 -13.22
N CYS A 102 -3.19 8.23 -14.24
CA CYS A 102 -3.00 9.17 -15.34
C CYS A 102 -3.26 10.59 -14.83
N THR A 103 -2.20 11.29 -14.42
CA THR A 103 -2.24 12.74 -14.29
C THR A 103 -2.46 13.28 -15.70
N THR A 104 -3.60 13.90 -15.96
CA THR A 104 -3.69 14.85 -17.07
C THR A 104 -2.69 15.95 -16.75
N SER A 105 -1.46 15.81 -17.25
CA SER A 105 -0.50 16.90 -17.26
C SER A 105 -1.02 17.94 -18.24
N THR A 106 -1.99 18.75 -17.81
CA THR A 106 -2.00 20.13 -18.26
C THR A 106 -0.61 20.65 -17.91
N PRO A 107 0.18 21.19 -18.86
CA PRO A 107 1.47 21.77 -18.52
C PRO A 107 1.21 23.02 -17.66
N SER A 108 1.12 22.82 -16.35
CA SER A 108 1.10 23.91 -15.38
C SER A 108 2.51 24.45 -15.30
N ASN A 109 2.70 25.68 -15.75
CA ASN A 109 3.90 26.47 -15.53
C ASN A 109 4.02 26.89 -14.06
N ASP A 110 3.92 25.96 -13.12
CA ASP A 110 4.10 26.24 -11.70
C ASP A 110 5.60 26.35 -11.40
N VAL A 111 6.09 27.58 -11.59
CA VAL A 111 7.37 28.02 -11.05
C VAL A 111 7.28 27.95 -9.54
N SER A 112 7.90 26.93 -8.94
CA SER A 112 8.08 26.86 -7.49
C SER A 112 8.94 28.03 -7.03
N ARG A 113 8.30 29.11 -6.57
CA ARG A 113 8.97 30.20 -5.88
C ARG A 113 9.40 29.70 -4.50
N ILE A 114 10.67 29.35 -4.38
CA ILE A 114 11.39 29.21 -3.11
C ILE A 114 11.30 30.53 -2.33
N ASN A 115 10.24 30.69 -1.54
CA ASN A 115 10.15 31.75 -0.55
C ASN A 115 11.02 31.33 0.64
N LEU A 116 12.32 31.63 0.55
CA LEU A 116 13.20 31.57 1.71
C LEU A 116 12.64 32.54 2.76
N LYS A 117 12.13 31.99 3.86
CA LYS A 117 11.69 32.79 5.02
C LYS A 117 12.88 33.63 5.48
N TRP A 118 12.76 34.95 5.39
CA TRP A 118 13.79 35.92 5.77
C TRP A 118 14.30 35.73 7.21
N ASP A 119 13.49 35.11 8.07
CA ASP A 119 13.89 34.71 9.43
C ASP A 119 15.14 33.82 9.46
N ILE A 120 15.31 32.91 8.48
CA ILE A 120 16.44 31.98 8.45
C ILE A 120 17.76 32.73 8.16
N VAL A 121 17.70 33.78 7.33
CA VAL A 121 18.88 34.60 7.00
C VAL A 121 19.32 35.42 8.21
N ILE A 122 18.36 35.99 8.95
CA ILE A 122 18.65 36.78 10.15
C ILE A 122 19.26 35.91 11.25
N ILE A 123 18.72 34.71 11.48
CA ILE A 123 19.26 33.77 12.48
C ILE A 123 20.70 33.36 12.10
N SER A 124 20.96 33.09 10.83
CA SER A 124 22.30 32.73 10.33
C SER A 124 23.32 33.86 10.54
N VAL A 125 22.95 35.10 10.21
CA VAL A 125 23.84 36.27 10.37
C VAL A 125 24.13 36.56 11.85
N LEU A 126 23.12 36.45 12.72
CA LEU A 126 23.28 36.64 14.16
C LEU A 126 24.19 35.57 14.79
N LEU A 127 24.05 34.30 14.38
CA LEU A 127 24.93 33.21 14.82
C LEU A 127 26.37 33.39 14.35
N CYS A 128 26.58 33.79 13.09
CA CYS A 128 27.91 34.07 12.55
C CYS A 128 28.60 35.24 13.26
N LEU A 129 27.88 36.33 13.52
CA LEU A 129 28.41 37.46 14.30
C LEU A 129 28.81 37.03 15.72
N HIS A 130 28.01 36.18 16.36
CA HIS A 130 28.31 35.68 17.71
C HIS A 130 29.57 34.80 17.74
N LEU A 131 29.80 33.99 16.70
CA LEU A 131 30.99 33.15 16.57
C LEU A 131 32.26 33.98 16.33
N VAL A 132 32.20 35.00 15.48
CA VAL A 132 33.36 35.86 15.16
C VAL A 132 33.80 36.71 16.38
N MET A 133 32.84 37.16 17.20
CA MET A 133 33.14 37.90 18.43
C MET A 133 33.73 37.01 19.54
N LEU A 134 33.54 35.69 19.47
CA LEU A 134 34.10 34.74 20.43
C LEU A 134 35.55 34.34 20.08
N GLU A 135 35.95 34.40 18.81
CA GLU A 135 37.32 34.13 18.37
C GLU A 135 38.26 35.34 18.50
N THR A 136 37.73 36.52 18.84
CA THR A 136 38.48 37.79 18.91
C THR A 136 38.71 38.30 20.34
N ILE A 137 38.41 37.48 21.35
CA ILE A 137 38.66 37.74 22.78
C ILE A 137 39.70 36.76 23.33
#